data_AF-A0A3N6AAZ5-F1
#
_entry.id   AF-A0A3N6AAZ5-F1
#
_cell.length_a   1.000
_cell.length_b   1.000
_cell.length_c   1.000
_cell.angle_alpha   90.00
_cell.angle_beta   90.00
_cell.angle_gamma   90.00
#
_symmetry.space_group_name_H-M   'P 1'
#
loop_
_entity.id
_entity.type
_entity.pdbx_description
1 polymer ?
#
loop_
_entity_poly.entity_id
_entity_poly.type
_entity_poly.pdbx_seq_one_letter_code
_entity_poly.pdbx_strand_id
1 'polypeptide(L)'
;MFRNKKIKVHVSGWPALLLLIALISIILTLAITVPYFGFYGLYTIMAKFNLANIEIFEKGYQNFFYFGWFILLIFSMIVLLDFVCLFIIASFNLKLTKFIDTISSIAQYAVSVMIFKKFIVAGFNRINVTWSGSIILFLMLYIIVAVFSYEKPKSETTR
;
A
#
# COMPACT_ATOMS: atom_id res chain seq x y z
N MET A 1 6.33 -49.13 -35.42
CA MET A 1 7.00 -49.06 -34.11
C MET A 1 6.73 -47.66 -33.54
N PHE A 2 6.05 -47.60 -32.38
CA PHE A 2 5.60 -46.39 -31.65
C PHE A 2 4.57 -45.46 -32.34
N ARG A 3 3.29 -45.89 -32.33
CA ARG A 3 2.15 -45.01 -32.63
C ARG A 3 1.27 -44.90 -31.38
N ASN A 4 1.00 -43.66 -30.97
CA ASN A 4 -0.06 -43.24 -30.04
C ASN A 4 -0.05 -43.81 -28.61
N LYS A 5 0.80 -43.26 -27.72
CA LYS A 5 0.49 -43.23 -26.29
C LYS A 5 -0.26 -41.93 -25.98
N LYS A 6 -1.59 -42.01 -25.81
CA LYS A 6 -2.37 -40.94 -25.18
C LYS A 6 -1.99 -40.88 -23.71
N ILE A 7 -1.17 -39.91 -23.32
CA ILE A 7 -0.88 -39.65 -21.92
C ILE A 7 -2.17 -39.09 -21.31
N LYS A 8 -2.96 -39.96 -20.67
CA LYS A 8 -4.03 -39.53 -19.77
C LYS A 8 -3.34 -38.99 -18.52
N VAL A 9 -3.18 -37.67 -18.44
CA VAL A 9 -2.80 -37.01 -17.20
C VAL A 9 -3.95 -37.22 -16.23
N HIS A 10 -3.78 -38.20 -15.33
CA HIS A 10 -4.68 -38.36 -14.19
C HIS A 10 -4.32 -37.25 -13.21
N VAL A 11 -5.04 -36.12 -13.29
CA VAL A 11 -4.83 -35.01 -12.36
C VAL A 11 -5.42 -35.46 -11.02
N SER A 12 -4.60 -36.10 -10.19
CA SER A 12 -4.97 -36.29 -8.80
C SER A 12 -5.21 -34.90 -8.19
N GLY A 13 -6.24 -34.72 -7.38
CA GLY A 13 -6.56 -33.42 -6.78
C GLY A 13 -5.44 -32.90 -5.86
N TRP A 14 -4.53 -33.79 -5.44
CA TRP A 14 -3.42 -33.52 -4.54
C TRP A 14 -2.36 -32.57 -5.12
N PRO A 15 -1.79 -32.80 -6.32
CA PRO A 15 -0.93 -31.85 -7.01
C PRO A 15 -1.56 -30.45 -7.15
N ALA A 16 -2.84 -30.38 -7.51
CA ALA A 16 -3.54 -29.10 -7.66
C ALA A 16 -3.68 -28.35 -6.32
N LEU A 17 -3.97 -29.09 -5.25
CA LEU A 17 -4.09 -28.55 -3.90
C LEU A 17 -2.72 -28.09 -3.35
N LEU A 18 -1.64 -28.83 -3.59
CA LEU A 18 -0.27 -28.41 -3.27
C LEU A 18 0.15 -27.15 -4.02
N LEU A 19 -0.21 -27.06 -5.31
CA LEU A 19 0.08 -25.89 -6.14
C LEU A 19 -0.69 -24.66 -5.63
N LEU A 20 -1.95 -24.84 -5.22
CA LEU A 20 -2.77 -23.79 -4.62
C LEU A 20 -2.23 -23.33 -3.27
N ILE A 21 -1.82 -24.25 -2.39
CA ILE A 21 -1.16 -23.92 -1.12
C ILE A 21 0.16 -23.18 -1.36
N ALA A 22 0.98 -23.64 -2.32
CA ALA A 22 2.22 -22.97 -2.67
C ALA A 22 1.96 -21.54 -3.20
N LEU A 23 0.95 -21.36 -4.04
CA LEU A 23 0.55 -20.05 -4.55
C LEU A 23 0.09 -19.12 -3.43
N ILE A 24 -0.78 -19.60 -2.53
CA ILE A 24 -1.26 -18.85 -1.37
C ILE A 24 -0.09 -18.49 -0.45
N SER A 25 0.83 -19.43 -0.20
CA SER A 25 2.04 -19.20 0.58
C SER A 25 2.94 -18.14 -0.05
N ILE A 26 3.12 -18.16 -1.37
CA ILE A 26 3.90 -17.15 -2.09
C ILE A 26 3.20 -15.79 -2.00
N ILE A 27 1.88 -15.73 -2.18
CA ILE A 27 1.11 -14.48 -2.06
C ILE A 27 1.20 -13.92 -0.65
N LEU A 28 1.03 -14.76 0.39
CA LEU A 28 1.19 -14.36 1.79
C LEU A 28 2.61 -13.89 2.06
N THR A 29 3.61 -14.62 1.58
CA THR A 29 5.03 -14.26 1.76
C THR A 29 5.29 -12.92 1.09
N LEU A 30 4.83 -12.69 -0.14
CA LEU A 30 4.96 -11.41 -0.83
C LEU A 30 4.19 -10.30 -0.13
N ALA A 31 2.96 -10.55 0.32
CA ALA A 31 2.14 -9.58 1.05
C ALA A 31 2.75 -9.18 2.40
N ILE A 32 3.57 -10.05 2.99
CA ILE A 32 4.28 -9.79 4.25
C ILE A 32 5.65 -9.14 3.98
N THR A 33 6.41 -9.70 3.04
CA THR A 33 7.80 -9.29 2.75
C THR A 33 7.86 -8.00 1.98
N VAL A 34 6.99 -7.75 1.00
CA VAL A 34 7.02 -6.52 0.19
C VAL A 34 6.80 -5.26 1.05
N PRO A 35 5.80 -5.22 1.96
CA PRO A 35 5.67 -4.07 2.87
C PRO A 35 6.82 -4.00 3.87
N TYR A 36 7.30 -5.13 4.38
CA TYR A 36 8.39 -5.15 5.35
C TYR A 36 9.70 -4.65 4.75
N PHE A 37 10.14 -5.23 3.62
CA PHE A 37 11.34 -4.80 2.90
C PHE A 37 11.19 -3.42 2.27
N GLY A 38 10.00 -3.10 1.75
CA GLY A 38 9.69 -1.77 1.22
C GLY A 38 9.83 -0.70 2.30
N PHE A 39 9.28 -0.96 3.50
CA PHE A 39 9.36 -0.04 4.63
C PHE A 39 10.75 0.02 5.26
N TYR A 40 11.46 -1.10 5.40
CA TYR A 40 12.86 -1.10 5.85
C TYR A 40 13.77 -0.36 4.87
N GLY A 41 13.53 -0.50 3.55
CA GLY A 41 14.24 0.23 2.52
C GLY A 41 13.94 1.73 2.57
N LEU A 42 12.66 2.11 2.61
CA LEU A 42 12.22 3.50 2.78
C LEU A 42 12.78 4.12 4.06
N TYR A 43 12.74 3.38 5.17
CA TYR A 43 13.30 3.78 6.45
C TYR A 43 14.80 4.01 6.35
N THR A 44 15.56 3.08 5.77
CA THR A 44 17.02 3.21 5.63
C THR A 44 17.40 4.46 4.83
N ILE A 45 16.63 4.75 3.77
CA ILE A 45 16.80 5.97 2.97
C ILE A 45 16.45 7.20 3.81
N MET A 46 15.30 7.23 4.49
CA MET A 46 14.88 8.35 5.33
C MET A 46 15.84 8.61 6.50
N ALA A 47 16.33 7.56 7.14
CA ALA A 47 17.30 7.63 8.24
C ALA A 47 18.63 8.22 7.77
N LYS A 48 19.09 7.87 6.56
CA LYS A 48 20.31 8.46 5.96
C LYS A 48 20.22 9.98 5.82
N PHE A 49 19.02 10.52 5.60
CA PHE A 49 18.77 11.96 5.49
C PHE A 49 18.24 12.58 6.80
N ASN A 50 18.27 11.85 7.91
CA ASN A 50 17.76 12.27 9.22
C ASN A 50 16.27 12.68 9.21
N LEU A 51 15.49 12.06 8.31
CA LEU A 51 14.06 12.31 8.12
C LEU A 51 13.17 11.40 8.96
N ALA A 52 13.69 10.24 9.39
CA ALA A 52 13.01 9.32 10.29
C ALA A 52 14.01 8.56 11.16
N ASN A 53 13.64 8.29 12.41
CA ASN A 53 14.37 7.44 13.35
C ASN A 53 13.40 6.39 13.89
N ILE A 54 13.82 5.13 13.83
CA ILE A 54 13.05 3.98 14.30
C ILE A 54 13.92 3.15 15.25
N GLU A 55 13.44 3.00 16.48
CA GLU A 55 14.06 2.13 17.48
C GLU A 55 13.51 0.71 17.38
N ILE A 56 14.38 -0.22 16.97
CA ILE A 56 14.04 -1.64 16.80
C ILE A 56 14.00 -2.34 18.17
N PHE A 57 12.99 -3.18 18.41
CA PHE A 57 12.92 -4.08 19.56
C PHE A 57 13.91 -5.25 19.44
N GLU A 58 14.38 -5.76 20.58
CA GLU A 58 15.26 -6.93 20.64
C GLU A 58 14.61 -8.19 20.02
N LYS A 59 13.29 -8.33 20.19
CA LYS A 59 12.54 -9.47 19.65
C LYS A 59 11.94 -9.13 18.29
N GLY A 60 12.34 -9.88 17.25
CA GLY A 60 11.91 -9.66 15.87
C GLY A 60 10.39 -9.67 15.65
N TYR A 61 9.63 -10.52 16.36
CA TYR A 61 8.17 -10.55 16.23
C TYR A 61 7.50 -9.26 16.75
N GLN A 62 8.08 -8.59 17.75
CA GLN A 62 7.54 -7.33 18.26
C GLN A 62 7.68 -6.23 17.22
N ASN A 63 8.82 -6.18 16.53
CA ASN A 63 9.00 -5.29 15.38
C ASN A 63 7.96 -5.58 14.30
N PHE A 64 7.74 -6.85 13.97
CA PHE A 64 6.78 -7.24 12.96
C PHE A 64 5.36 -6.74 13.27
N PHE A 65 4.85 -7.02 14.48
CA PHE A 65 3.52 -6.55 14.87
C PHE A 65 3.46 -5.03 14.98
N TYR A 66 4.50 -4.39 15.52
CA TYR A 66 4.50 -2.94 15.73
C TYR A 66 4.56 -2.16 14.41
N PHE A 67 5.45 -2.52 13.48
CA PHE A 67 5.52 -1.89 12.16
C PHE A 67 4.37 -2.32 11.25
N GLY A 68 3.92 -3.58 11.34
CA GLY A 68 2.72 -4.04 10.64
C GLY A 68 1.49 -3.23 11.04
N TRP A 69 1.31 -2.98 12.34
CA TRP A 69 0.23 -2.15 12.85
C TRP A 69 0.35 -0.69 12.40
N PHE A 70 1.56 -0.14 12.38
CA PHE A 70 1.83 1.20 11.86
C PHE A 70 1.43 1.35 10.39
N ILE A 71 1.82 0.39 9.54
CA ILE A 71 1.47 0.38 8.11
C ILE A 71 -0.04 0.23 7.92
N LEU A 72 -0.67 -0.67 8.69
CA LEU A 72 -2.12 -0.89 8.63
C LEU A 72 -2.89 0.38 9.00
N LEU A 73 -2.43 1.11 10.02
CA LEU A 73 -3.02 2.41 10.39
C LEU A 73 -2.83 3.47 9.31
N ILE A 74 -1.65 3.58 8.70
CA ILE A 74 -1.43 4.51 7.57
C ILE A 74 -2.39 4.18 6.42
N PHE A 75 -2.47 2.90 6.03
CA PHE A 75 -3.34 2.46 4.95
C PHE A 75 -4.82 2.71 5.27
N SER A 76 -5.27 2.32 6.47
CA SER A 76 -6.64 2.55 6.92
C SER A 76 -6.98 4.04 6.96
N MET A 77 -6.04 4.91 7.34
CA MET A 77 -6.24 6.35 7.35
C MET A 77 -6.46 6.89 5.94
N ILE A 78 -5.64 6.49 4.97
CA ILE A 78 -5.76 6.92 3.56
C ILE A 78 -7.15 6.50 3.02
N VAL A 79 -7.53 5.25 3.23
CA VAL A 79 -8.84 4.73 2.78
C VAL A 79 -10.00 5.49 3.43
N LEU A 80 -9.94 5.76 4.74
CA LEU A 80 -10.98 6.52 5.45
C LEU A 80 -11.10 7.95 4.93
N LEU A 81 -9.97 8.64 4.71
CA LEU A 81 -9.97 9.99 4.14
C LEU A 81 -10.54 10.03 2.73
N ASP A 82 -10.25 9.02 1.92
CA ASP A 82 -10.80 8.92 0.57
C ASP A 82 -12.32 8.71 0.60
N PHE A 83 -12.82 7.83 1.47
CA PHE A 83 -14.26 7.66 1.69
C PHE A 83 -14.95 8.94 2.17
N VAL A 84 -14.37 9.64 3.14
CA VAL A 84 -14.91 10.93 3.62
C VAL A 84 -14.98 11.94 2.49
N CYS A 85 -13.96 11.98 1.64
CA CYS A 85 -13.93 12.90 0.52
C CYS A 85 -14.94 12.58 -0.57
N LEU A 86 -15.07 11.30 -0.95
CA LEU A 86 -16.11 10.83 -1.86
C LEU A 86 -17.50 11.16 -1.31
N PHE A 87 -17.71 10.99 -0.01
CA PHE A 87 -18.96 11.34 0.67
C PHE A 87 -19.26 12.84 0.60
N ILE A 88 -18.25 13.70 0.79
CA ILE A 88 -18.40 15.16 0.66
C ILE A 88 -18.80 15.51 -0.79
N ILE A 89 -18.05 15.03 -1.78
CA ILE A 89 -18.33 15.31 -3.20
C ILE A 89 -19.74 14.88 -3.59
N ALA A 90 -20.16 13.68 -3.14
CA ALA A 90 -21.51 13.15 -3.36
C ALA A 90 -22.59 13.98 -2.64
N SER A 91 -22.36 14.36 -1.39
CA SER A 91 -23.33 15.13 -0.58
C SER A 91 -23.60 16.52 -1.14
N PHE A 92 -22.59 17.16 -1.73
CA PHE A 92 -22.72 18.48 -2.35
C PHE A 92 -23.10 18.42 -3.84
N ASN A 93 -23.36 17.23 -4.41
CA ASN A 93 -23.63 17.03 -5.83
C ASN A 93 -22.62 17.77 -6.75
N LEU A 94 -21.36 17.81 -6.33
CA LEU A 94 -20.33 18.51 -7.08
C LEU A 94 -20.01 17.72 -8.36
N LYS A 95 -20.09 18.39 -9.52
CA LYS A 95 -19.63 17.79 -10.77
C LYS A 95 -18.12 17.59 -10.69
N LEU A 96 -17.69 16.32 -10.71
CA LEU A 96 -16.27 15.93 -10.78
C LEU A 96 -15.64 16.51 -12.06
N THR A 97 -15.02 17.67 -11.91
CA THR A 97 -14.19 18.31 -12.93
C THR A 97 -12.73 18.12 -12.53
N LYS A 98 -11.82 18.05 -13.52
CA LYS A 98 -10.37 17.87 -13.28
C LYS A 98 -9.80 18.86 -12.26
N PHE A 99 -10.35 20.07 -12.21
CA PHE A 99 -9.95 21.09 -11.24
C PHE A 99 -10.35 20.76 -9.81
N ILE A 100 -11.62 20.35 -9.60
CA ILE A 100 -12.13 19.95 -8.28
C ILE A 100 -11.40 18.70 -7.78
N ASP A 101 -11.12 17.75 -8.67
CA ASP A 101 -10.38 16.52 -8.36
C ASP A 101 -8.93 16.81 -7.92
N THR A 102 -8.24 17.71 -8.63
CA THR A 102 -6.89 18.15 -8.27
C THR A 102 -6.88 18.86 -6.90
N ILE A 103 -7.80 19.79 -6.66
CA ILE A 103 -7.88 20.52 -5.38
C ILE A 103 -8.20 19.57 -4.23
N SER A 104 -9.15 18.66 -4.45
CA SER A 104 -9.53 17.62 -3.51
C SER A 104 -8.32 16.77 -3.12
N SER A 105 -7.55 16.32 -4.11
CA SER A 105 -6.34 15.52 -3.89
C SER A 105 -5.27 16.27 -3.10
N ILE A 106 -5.04 17.56 -3.39
CA ILE A 106 -4.09 18.40 -2.65
C ILE A 106 -4.55 18.61 -1.20
N ALA A 107 -5.85 18.85 -1.00
CA ALA A 107 -6.42 19.02 0.33
C ALA A 107 -6.33 17.72 1.15
N GLN A 108 -6.71 16.59 0.55
CA GLN A 108 -6.57 15.26 1.15
C GLN A 108 -5.11 14.98 1.53
N TYR A 109 -4.15 15.29 0.65
CA TYR A 109 -2.73 15.13 0.93
C TYR A 109 -2.30 15.93 2.16
N ALA A 110 -2.63 17.22 2.22
CA ALA A 110 -2.28 18.09 3.34
C ALA A 110 -2.92 17.62 4.67
N VAL A 111 -4.20 17.25 4.62
CA VAL A 111 -4.93 16.71 5.78
C VAL A 111 -4.34 15.38 6.22
N SER A 112 -3.98 14.50 5.28
CA SER A 112 -3.35 13.21 5.57
C SER A 112 -2.02 13.37 6.30
N VAL A 113 -1.14 14.26 5.81
CA VAL A 113 0.15 14.55 6.47
C VAL A 113 -0.08 15.10 7.88
N MET A 114 -1.03 16.01 8.05
CA MET A 114 -1.36 16.58 9.37
C MET A 114 -1.89 15.53 10.34
N ILE A 115 -2.84 14.71 9.90
CA ILE A 115 -3.44 13.67 10.75
C ILE A 115 -2.38 12.62 11.11
N PHE A 116 -1.61 12.17 10.11
CA PHE A 116 -0.52 11.22 10.32
C PHE A 116 0.49 11.74 11.34
N LYS A 117 1.01 12.96 11.17
CA LYS A 117 2.06 13.48 12.04
C LYS A 117 1.55 13.77 13.46
N LYS A 118 0.32 14.30 13.60
CA LYS A 118 -0.22 14.70 14.91
C LYS A 118 -0.86 13.56 15.70
N PHE A 119 -1.47 12.59 15.04
CA PHE A 119 -2.23 11.52 15.72
C PHE A 119 -1.55 10.16 15.58
N ILE A 120 -1.16 9.75 14.36
CA ILE A 120 -0.58 8.42 14.15
C ILE A 120 0.83 8.37 14.71
N VAL A 121 1.77 9.20 14.24
CA VAL A 121 3.17 9.19 14.69
C VAL A 121 3.28 9.46 16.19
N ALA A 122 2.46 10.38 16.72
CA ALA A 122 2.45 10.69 18.15
C ALA A 122 2.00 9.50 19.03
N GLY A 123 1.22 8.56 18.49
CA GLY A 123 0.83 7.33 19.17
C GLY A 123 1.93 6.27 19.25
N PHE A 124 3.07 6.47 18.56
CA PHE A 124 4.16 5.50 18.48
C PHE A 124 5.43 6.07 19.12
N ASN A 125 5.81 5.53 20.28
CA ASN A 125 6.98 6.01 21.02
C ASN A 125 8.32 5.73 20.33
N ARG A 126 8.38 4.70 19.48
CA ARG A 126 9.60 4.23 18.82
C ARG A 126 9.75 4.64 17.36
N ILE A 127 8.79 5.40 16.84
CA ILE A 127 8.83 5.90 15.46
C ILE A 127 8.79 7.40 15.53
N ASN A 128 9.90 8.04 15.17
CA ASN A 128 9.96 9.48 15.02
C ASN A 128 10.18 9.82 13.55
N VAL A 129 9.20 10.49 12.94
CA VAL A 129 9.29 10.98 11.56
C VAL A 129 9.25 12.49 11.59
N THR A 130 10.19 13.17 10.94
CA THR A 130 10.16 14.64 10.85
C THR A 130 8.96 15.10 10.01
N TRP A 131 8.62 16.39 10.09
CA TRP A 131 7.56 16.94 9.23
C TRP A 131 7.90 16.78 7.74
N SER A 132 9.15 17.05 7.37
CA SER A 132 9.65 16.83 6.00
C SER A 132 9.61 15.36 5.60
N GLY A 133 9.99 14.44 6.50
CA GLY A 133 9.86 13.00 6.27
C GLY A 133 8.43 12.55 6.04
N SER A 134 7.47 13.12 6.77
CA SER A 134 6.03 12.81 6.64
C SER A 134 5.49 13.27 5.28
N ILE A 135 5.86 14.48 4.85
CA ILE A 135 5.51 15.02 3.52
C ILE A 135 6.05 14.09 2.43
N ILE A 136 7.34 13.73 2.49
CA ILE A 136 7.97 12.85 1.49
C ILE A 136 7.31 11.46 1.47
N LEU A 137 6.99 10.91 2.64
CA LEU A 137 6.33 9.60 2.75
C LEU A 137 4.98 9.59 2.03
N PHE A 138 4.14 10.59 2.31
CA PHE A 138 2.84 10.71 1.66
C PHE A 138 2.95 11.02 0.17
N LEU A 139 3.95 11.81 -0.24
CA LEU A 139 4.19 12.10 -1.65
C LEU A 139 4.51 10.81 -2.41
N MET A 140 5.37 9.96 -1.85
CA MET A 140 5.69 8.66 -2.44
C MET A 140 4.47 7.74 -2.50
N LEU A 141 3.66 7.68 -1.44
CA LEU A 141 2.43 6.89 -1.44
C LEU A 141 1.43 7.37 -2.50
N TYR A 142 1.23 8.68 -2.64
CA TYR A 142 0.38 9.26 -3.68
C TYR A 142 0.90 8.98 -5.08
N ILE A 143 2.22 9.05 -5.32
CA ILE A 143 2.82 8.70 -6.61
C ILE A 143 2.59 7.21 -6.92
N ILE A 144 2.79 6.33 -5.94
CA ILE A 144 2.54 4.89 -6.08
C ILE A 144 1.08 4.66 -6.48
N VAL A 145 0.13 5.22 -5.72
CA VAL A 145 -1.30 5.10 -6.02
C VAL A 145 -1.62 5.67 -7.40
N ALA A 146 -1.08 6.82 -7.77
CA ALA A 146 -1.31 7.43 -9.08
C ALA A 146 -0.78 6.56 -10.24
N VAL A 147 0.38 5.92 -10.06
CA VAL A 147 0.95 4.99 -11.06
C VAL A 147 0.07 3.74 -11.20
N PHE A 148 -0.39 3.16 -10.08
CA PHE A 148 -1.25 1.98 -10.12
C PHE A 148 -2.69 2.27 -10.56
N SER A 149 -3.17 3.50 -10.32
CA SER A 149 -4.51 3.96 -10.71
C SER A 149 -4.57 4.48 -12.15
N TYR A 150 -3.43 4.57 -12.85
CA TYR A 150 -3.40 4.96 -14.26
C TYR A 150 -3.92 3.81 -15.14
N GLU A 151 -5.25 3.67 -15.20
CA GLU A 151 -5.89 2.90 -16.26
C GLU A 151 -5.54 3.57 -17.59
N LYS A 152 -4.88 2.83 -18.49
CA LYS A 152 -4.74 3.23 -19.89
C LYS A 152 -6.13 3.63 -20.37
N PRO A 153 -6.34 4.86 -20.90
CA PRO A 153 -7.61 5.17 -21.54
C PRO A 153 -7.82 4.07 -22.58
N LYS A 154 -8.95 3.36 -22.46
CA LYS A 154 -9.43 2.41 -23.46
C LYS A 154 -9.37 3.17 -24.78
N SER A 155 -8.34 2.90 -25.57
CA SER A 155 -8.24 3.38 -26.94
C SER A 155 -9.56 3.01 -27.57
N GLU A 156 -10.26 4.03 -28.08
CA GLU A 156 -11.43 3.92 -28.93
C GLU A 156 -11.24 2.70 -29.83
N THR A 157 -11.87 1.61 -29.45
CA THR A 157 -11.91 0.40 -30.26
C THR A 157 -12.95 0.72 -31.32
N THR A 158 -12.44 1.35 -32.36
CA THR A 158 -12.84 1.20 -33.76
C THR A 158 -14.23 0.60 -33.96
N ARG A 159 -15.21 1.44 -34.29
CA ARG A 159 -16.12 1.23 -35.43
C ARG A 159 -16.98 2.47 -35.67
#